data_AF-A0A1X9XS14-F1
#
_entry.id   AF-A0A1X9XS14-F1
#
_cell.length_a   1.000
_cell.length_b   1.000
_cell.length_c   1.000
_cell.angle_alpha   90.00
_cell.angle_beta   90.00
_cell.angle_gamma   90.00
#
_symmetry.space_group_name_H-M   'P 1'
#
loop_
_entity.id
_entity.type
_entity.pdbx_description
1 polymer ?
#
loop_
_entity_poly.entity_id
_entity_poly.type
_entity_poly.pdbx_seq_one_letter_code
_entity_poly.pdbx_strand_id
1 'polypeptide(L)'
;NVKETGGSVLAIAHNGNLSSGLMFPVVEEFGKKLDRAYAEERMKWERLYEATQTKGDGETHPFLSPNDEFADFERWDKGNLDG
;
A
#
# COMPACT_ATOMS: atom_id res chain seq x y z
N ASN A 1 -27.76 -0.09 4.87
CA ASN A 1 -26.53 0.75 5.07
C ASN A 1 -25.65 0.12 6.15
N VAL A 2 -24.32 0.21 6.11
CA VAL A 2 -23.40 -0.41 7.12
C VAL A 2 -23.81 -0.13 8.58
N LYS A 3 -24.43 1.04 8.84
CA LYS A 3 -25.00 1.42 10.14
C LYS A 3 -26.15 0.51 10.63
N GLU A 4 -26.92 -0.09 9.75
CA GLU A 4 -28.08 -0.93 10.09
C GLU A 4 -27.67 -2.37 10.40
N THR A 5 -26.51 -2.81 9.89
CA THR A 5 -25.98 -4.16 10.12
C THR A 5 -25.00 -4.22 11.29
N GLY A 6 -24.62 -3.08 11.88
CA GLY A 6 -23.56 -3.00 12.89
C GLY A 6 -22.17 -3.33 12.35
N GLY A 7 -22.00 -3.38 11.02
CA GLY A 7 -20.72 -3.70 10.39
C GLY A 7 -19.71 -2.57 10.56
N SER A 8 -18.42 -2.92 10.53
CA SER A 8 -17.33 -1.97 10.35
C SER A 8 -16.66 -2.24 9.01
N VAL A 9 -16.23 -1.18 8.33
CA VAL A 9 -15.49 -1.28 7.06
C VAL A 9 -14.16 -0.60 7.27
N LEU A 10 -13.08 -1.29 6.88
CA LEU A 10 -11.74 -0.74 6.81
C LEU A 10 -11.39 -0.54 5.34
N ALA A 11 -11.11 0.69 4.95
CA ALA A 11 -10.48 0.97 3.67
C ALA A 11 -8.97 0.79 3.82
N ILE A 12 -8.36 0.09 2.86
CA ILE A 12 -6.91 -0.04 2.73
C ILE A 12 -6.59 0.52 1.36
N ALA A 13 -5.71 1.52 1.33
CA ALA A 13 -5.25 2.06 0.05
C ALA A 13 -4.23 1.08 -0.54
N HIS A 14 -4.36 0.80 -1.83
CA HIS A 14 -3.54 -0.16 -2.55
C HIS A 14 -2.95 0.50 -3.81
N ASN A 15 -1.88 -0.10 -4.33
CA ASN A 15 -1.28 0.17 -5.65
C ASN A 15 -0.47 1.48 -5.77
N GLY A 16 0.25 1.84 -4.72
CA GLY A 16 1.15 3.01 -4.64
C GLY A 16 2.34 2.93 -5.57
N ASN A 17 2.86 1.73 -5.85
CA ASN A 17 3.92 1.52 -6.84
C ASN A 17 3.48 1.90 -8.27
N LEU A 18 2.19 1.83 -8.59
CA LEU A 18 1.59 2.24 -9.86
C LEU A 18 0.86 3.58 -9.80
N SER A 19 0.93 4.30 -8.66
CA SER A 19 0.20 5.55 -8.49
C SER A 19 0.84 6.74 -9.20
N SER A 20 1.97 6.57 -9.91
CA SER A 20 2.75 7.66 -10.50
C SER A 20 3.11 8.78 -9.50
N GLY A 21 3.39 8.41 -8.24
CA GLY A 21 3.72 9.36 -7.16
C GLY A 21 2.52 10.04 -6.47
N LEU A 22 1.29 9.80 -6.93
CA LEU A 22 0.08 10.42 -6.36
C LEU A 22 -0.33 9.86 -4.98
N MET A 23 0.15 8.67 -4.60
CA MET A 23 -0.14 8.06 -3.31
C MET A 23 0.52 8.80 -2.15
N PHE A 24 1.75 9.29 -2.35
CA PHE A 24 2.52 10.02 -1.35
C PHE A 24 2.96 11.39 -1.89
N PRO A 25 2.00 12.29 -2.17
CA PRO A 25 2.30 13.58 -2.75
C PRO A 25 3.03 14.47 -1.74
N VAL A 26 3.99 15.25 -2.23
CA VAL A 26 4.57 16.39 -1.49
C VAL A 26 3.89 17.71 -1.86
N VAL A 27 3.10 17.69 -2.94
CA VAL A 27 2.20 18.73 -3.43
C VAL A 27 0.95 18.04 -3.96
N GLU A 28 -0.23 18.61 -3.71
CA GLU A 28 -1.50 18.12 -4.26
C GLU A 28 -1.51 18.19 -5.80
N GLU A 29 -2.55 17.60 -6.39
CA GLU A 29 -2.79 17.67 -7.82
C GLU A 29 -2.80 19.13 -8.32
N PHE A 30 -2.25 19.37 -9.51
CA PHE A 30 -2.09 20.70 -10.11
C PHE A 30 -1.21 21.69 -9.32
N GLY A 31 -0.36 21.21 -8.41
CA GLY A 31 0.67 22.01 -7.74
C GLY A 31 0.15 22.79 -6.52
N LYS A 32 -1.06 22.48 -6.05
CA LYS A 32 -1.57 23.04 -4.78
C LYS A 32 -0.75 22.51 -3.61
N LYS A 33 -0.42 23.37 -2.65
CA LYS A 33 0.27 22.91 -1.42
C LYS A 33 -0.69 22.06 -0.60
N LEU A 34 -0.17 20.99 0.00
CA LEU A 34 -0.91 20.19 0.96
C LEU A 34 -1.44 21.09 2.07
N ASP A 35 -2.74 20.98 2.33
CA ASP A 35 -3.38 21.70 3.41
C ASP A 35 -3.84 20.77 4.55
N ARG A 36 -4.32 21.39 5.63
CA ARG A 36 -4.84 20.68 6.80
C ARG A 36 -6.01 19.76 6.43
N ALA A 37 -6.92 20.23 5.58
CA ALA A 37 -8.13 19.49 5.24
C ALA A 37 -7.77 18.20 4.49
N TYR A 38 -6.83 18.29 3.54
CA TYR A 38 -6.27 17.14 2.84
C TYR A 38 -5.66 16.11 3.81
N ALA A 39 -4.79 16.57 4.74
CA ALA A 39 -4.15 15.68 5.70
C ALA A 39 -5.17 15.01 6.64
N GLU A 40 -6.18 15.76 7.12
CA GLU A 40 -7.26 15.23 7.96
C GLU A 40 -8.12 14.19 7.23
N GLU A 41 -8.36 14.37 5.93
CA GLU A 41 -9.10 13.41 5.13
C GLU A 41 -8.31 12.11 4.89
N ARG A 42 -7.03 12.21 4.52
CA ARG A 42 -6.13 11.05 4.39
C ARG A 42 -6.01 10.29 5.72
N MET A 43 -5.82 10.99 6.84
CA MET A 43 -5.76 10.35 8.18
C MET A 43 -7.05 9.64 8.57
N LYS A 44 -8.21 10.07 8.07
CA LYS A 44 -9.49 9.43 8.37
C LYS A 44 -9.68 8.15 7.57
N TRP A 45 -9.34 8.18 6.28
CA TRP A 45 -9.70 7.11 5.34
C TRP A 45 -8.55 6.13 5.04
N GLU A 46 -7.30 6.58 5.11
CA GLU A 46 -6.12 5.81 4.69
C GLU A 46 -5.18 5.56 5.86
N ARG A 47 -5.72 4.95 6.92
CA ARG A 47 -4.97 4.72 8.18
C ARG A 47 -3.97 3.57 8.09
N LEU A 48 -4.13 2.70 7.09
CA LEU A 48 -3.29 1.53 6.87
C LEU A 48 -2.86 1.51 5.41
N TYR A 49 -1.60 1.15 5.20
CA TYR A 49 -0.97 1.13 3.89
C TYR A 49 -0.05 -0.10 3.75
N GLU A 50 0.02 -0.67 2.55
CA GLU A 50 0.99 -1.72 2.24
C GLU A 50 2.40 -1.15 2.08
N ALA A 51 3.29 -1.45 3.03
CA ALA A 51 4.68 -1.00 2.98
C ALA A 51 5.44 -1.57 1.76
N THR A 52 5.09 -2.79 1.35
CA THR A 52 5.58 -3.47 0.15
C THR A 52 4.37 -4.01 -0.62
N GLN A 53 4.43 -3.95 -1.95
CA GLN A 53 3.33 -4.40 -2.82
C GLN A 53 3.75 -5.44 -3.84
N THR A 54 5.00 -5.89 -3.76
CA THR A 54 5.41 -7.03 -4.55
C THR A 54 4.76 -8.28 -3.97
N LYS A 55 4.35 -9.18 -4.85
CA LYS A 55 3.83 -10.48 -4.42
C LYS A 55 4.89 -11.24 -3.62
N GLY A 56 4.46 -12.07 -2.68
CA GLY A 56 5.34 -12.83 -1.80
C GLY A 56 5.97 -12.03 -0.65
N ASP A 57 6.10 -10.69 -0.75
CA ASP A 57 6.68 -9.87 0.32
C ASP A 57 5.84 -9.88 1.62
N GLY A 58 4.53 -10.17 1.51
CA GLY A 58 3.62 -10.24 2.65
C GLY A 58 3.59 -11.57 3.40
N GLU A 59 4.24 -12.62 2.87
CA GLU A 59 4.12 -14.00 3.40
C GLU A 59 5.33 -14.37 4.28
N THR A 60 6.53 -14.40 3.70
CA THR A 60 7.79 -14.65 4.42
C THR A 60 9.01 -14.16 3.62
N HIS A 61 10.21 -14.31 4.19
CA HIS A 61 11.49 -13.99 3.55
C HIS A 61 12.47 -15.16 3.75
N PRO A 62 13.37 -15.49 2.79
CA PRO A 62 14.31 -16.62 2.94
C PRO A 62 15.23 -16.48 4.17
N PHE A 63 15.55 -15.25 4.54
CA PHE A 63 16.23 -14.92 5.81
C PHE A 63 15.50 -15.43 7.06
N LEU A 64 14.16 -15.39 7.08
CA LEU A 64 13.34 -15.84 8.21
C LEU A 64 12.94 -17.32 8.10
N SER A 65 12.73 -17.80 6.88
CA SER A 65 12.33 -19.18 6.57
C SER A 65 13.28 -19.83 5.55
N PRO A 66 14.53 -20.18 5.93
CA PRO A 66 15.55 -20.63 4.98
C PRO A 66 15.29 -22.01 4.36
N ASN A 67 14.41 -22.82 4.97
CA ASN A 67 14.06 -24.16 4.50
C ASN A 67 12.67 -24.21 3.83
N ASP A 68 12.03 -23.06 3.65
CA ASP A 68 10.72 -22.97 2.98
C ASP A 68 10.94 -22.65 1.49
N GLU A 69 10.58 -23.60 0.63
CA GLU A 69 10.76 -23.51 -0.82
C GLU A 69 9.95 -22.36 -1.45
N PHE A 70 8.92 -21.85 -0.77
CA PHE A 70 8.11 -20.72 -1.24
C PHE A 70 8.54 -19.38 -0.66
N ALA A 71 9.54 -19.35 0.23
CA ALA A 71 9.96 -18.11 0.89
C ALA A 71 10.56 -17.07 -0.05
N ASP A 72 10.98 -17.46 -1.26
CA ASP A 72 11.53 -16.58 -2.29
C ASP A 72 10.59 -16.37 -3.50
N PHE A 73 9.31 -16.72 -3.36
CA PHE A 73 8.36 -16.68 -4.47
C PHE A 73 7.99 -15.25 -4.89
N GLU A 74 8.14 -14.94 -6.19
CA GLU A 74 7.74 -13.68 -6.86
C GLU A 74 8.19 -12.37 -6.17
N ARG A 75 9.25 -12.41 -5.34
CA ARG A 75 9.85 -11.24 -4.70
C ARG A 75 10.53 -10.31 -5.72
N TRP A 76 10.64 -9.02 -5.39
CA TRP A 76 11.24 -8.03 -6.29
C TRP A 76 12.77 -8.16 -6.32
N ASP A 77 13.29 -8.84 -7.34
CA ASP A 77 14.71 -8.88 -7.72
C ASP A 77 15.09 -7.65 -8.59
N LYS A 78 16.40 -7.40 -8.77
CA LYS A 78 16.92 -6.44 -9.76
C LYS A 78 16.41 -6.74 -11.19
N GLY A 79 15.26 -6.15 -11.52
CA GLY A 79 14.91 -5.84 -12.91
C GLY A 79 13.65 -6.49 -13.45
N ASN A 80 12.73 -6.96 -12.60
CA ASN A 80 11.43 -7.43 -13.10
C ASN A 80 10.48 -6.25 -13.37
N LEU A 81 10.78 -5.48 -14.42
CA LEU A 81 9.95 -4.36 -14.90
C LEU A 81 8.79 -4.82 -15.80
N ASP A 82 8.83 -6.07 -16.24
CA ASP A 82 7.83 -6.70 -17.08
C ASP A 82 7.17 -7.79 -16.22
N GLY A 83 6.11 -7.44 -15.50
CA GLY A 83 5.28 -8.43 -14.79
C GLY A 83 4.66 -9.46 -15.73
#